data_AF-A0A7W4DUG6-F1
#
_entry.id   AF-A0A7W4DUG6-F1
#
_cell.length_a   1.000
_cell.length_b   1.000
_cell.length_c   1.000
_cell.angle_alpha   90.00
_cell.angle_beta   90.00
_cell.angle_gamma   90.00
#
_symmetry.space_group_name_H-M   'P 1'
#
loop_
_entity.id
_entity.type
_entity.pdbx_description
1 polymer ?
#
loop_
_entity_poly.entity_id
_entity_poly.type
_entity_poly.pdbx_seq_one_letter_code
_entity_poly.pdbx_strand_id
1 'polypeptide(L)'
;EGNGEERAYSIVVDSECGYLFMAQSEQKGDGAMRELFASVGRGGGLERYDEFHNTYYLLPDDVDGDDLFLGCSVEKLDCRYAQQRKYAAWAKAMVGHWCVGGYFLSRSKGFWEVGIFDLLTPTSQGNIYDTLYAKTVSNPVSRQYVYGVQGHFVKLSGALHELNFGFDRYVCAIVAEGLTLEDYIDRAERMQFARGGYKSLLGGVVPI
;
A
#
# COMPACT_ATOMS: atom_id res chain seq x y z
N GLU A 1 -5.78 -5.69 40.29
CA GLU A 1 -6.24 -6.55 39.17
C GLU A 1 -6.03 -5.76 37.89
N GLY A 2 -5.21 -6.27 36.98
CA GLY A 2 -4.78 -5.52 35.79
C GLY A 2 -5.90 -5.47 34.76
N ASN A 3 -6.29 -4.27 34.33
CA ASN A 3 -6.98 -4.06 33.07
C ASN A 3 -6.03 -4.45 31.94
N GLY A 4 -5.98 -5.74 31.59
CA GLY A 4 -5.42 -6.16 30.32
C GLY A 4 -6.40 -5.74 29.24
N GLU A 5 -5.99 -4.83 28.36
CA GLU A 5 -6.77 -4.53 27.14
C GLU A 5 -7.01 -5.84 26.39
N GLU A 6 -8.28 -6.23 26.27
CA GLU A 6 -8.68 -7.48 25.64
C GLU A 6 -8.38 -7.36 24.14
N ARG A 7 -7.45 -8.17 23.66
CA ARG A 7 -6.99 -8.15 22.27
C ARG A 7 -7.55 -9.35 21.55
N ALA A 8 -8.43 -9.10 20.58
CA ALA A 8 -9.03 -10.14 19.76
C ALA A 8 -8.11 -10.48 18.58
N TYR A 9 -7.92 -11.77 18.35
CA TYR A 9 -7.25 -12.31 17.17
C TYR A 9 -8.23 -13.21 16.43
N SER A 10 -8.33 -13.02 15.12
CA SER A 10 -9.23 -13.81 14.30
C SER A 10 -8.49 -14.23 13.04
N ILE A 11 -8.61 -15.52 12.74
CA ILE A 11 -8.01 -16.17 11.59
C ILE A 11 -9.14 -16.73 10.75
N VAL A 12 -9.18 -16.36 9.48
CA VAL A 12 -10.09 -16.93 8.50
C VAL A 12 -9.25 -17.63 7.45
N VAL A 13 -9.62 -18.87 7.19
CA VAL A 13 -9.07 -19.69 6.12
C VAL A 13 -10.20 -19.92 5.13
N ASP A 14 -9.94 -19.78 3.84
CA ASP A 14 -10.90 -20.18 2.83
C ASP A 14 -11.14 -21.70 2.84
N SER A 15 -12.19 -22.17 2.16
CA SER A 15 -12.56 -23.59 2.17
C SER A 15 -11.51 -24.51 1.56
N GLU A 16 -10.61 -23.97 0.73
CA GLU A 16 -9.55 -24.71 0.05
C GLU A 16 -8.19 -24.59 0.74
N CYS A 17 -8.09 -23.82 1.83
CA CYS A 17 -6.85 -23.48 2.52
C CYS A 17 -5.81 -22.75 1.64
N GLY A 18 -6.24 -22.13 0.54
CA GLY A 18 -5.40 -21.33 -0.33
C GLY A 18 -5.10 -19.93 0.22
N TYR A 19 -5.98 -19.38 1.07
CA TYR A 19 -5.85 -18.03 1.61
C TYR A 19 -6.01 -17.99 3.12
N LEU A 20 -5.12 -17.25 3.79
CA LEU A 20 -5.12 -17.02 5.23
C LEU A 20 -5.28 -15.52 5.50
N PHE A 21 -6.39 -15.14 6.12
CA PHE A 21 -6.61 -13.77 6.61
C PHE A 21 -6.46 -13.74 8.12
N MET A 22 -5.61 -12.83 8.61
CA MET A 22 -5.41 -12.60 10.04
C MET A 22 -5.78 -11.15 10.34
N ALA A 23 -6.65 -10.93 11.31
CA ALA A 23 -6.86 -9.59 11.85
C ALA A 23 -6.81 -9.58 13.37
N GLN A 24 -6.37 -8.44 13.87
CA GLN A 24 -6.23 -8.14 15.28
C GLN A 24 -6.99 -6.85 15.59
N SER A 25 -7.67 -6.80 16.73
CA SER A 25 -8.28 -5.56 17.23
C SER A 25 -8.11 -5.43 18.73
N GLU A 26 -7.85 -4.20 19.18
CA GLU A 26 -7.85 -3.80 20.59
C GLU A 26 -9.18 -3.11 20.99
N GLN A 27 -10.08 -2.91 20.02
CA GLN A 27 -11.36 -2.21 20.23
C GLN A 27 -12.58 -3.13 20.03
N LYS A 28 -12.43 -4.19 19.24
CA LYS A 28 -13.49 -5.16 18.93
C LYS A 28 -13.16 -6.49 19.58
N GLY A 29 -14.06 -7.00 20.42
CA GLY A 29 -13.97 -8.36 20.94
C GLY A 29 -14.28 -9.44 19.89
N ASP A 30 -14.04 -10.70 20.24
CA ASP A 30 -14.13 -11.85 19.34
C ASP A 30 -15.47 -11.97 18.58
N GLY A 31 -16.60 -11.67 19.22
CA GLY A 31 -17.91 -11.72 18.58
C GLY A 31 -18.04 -10.70 17.43
N ALA A 32 -17.64 -9.46 17.67
CA ALA A 32 -17.65 -8.40 16.67
C ALA A 32 -16.63 -8.66 15.55
N MET A 33 -15.48 -9.26 15.90
CA MET A 33 -14.49 -9.71 14.91
C MET A 33 -15.06 -10.84 14.04
N ARG A 34 -15.74 -11.84 14.62
CA ARG A 34 -16.39 -12.92 13.86
C ARG A 34 -17.50 -12.41 12.93
N GLU A 35 -18.31 -11.45 13.36
CA GLU A 35 -19.32 -10.83 12.50
C GLU A 35 -18.69 -10.05 11.34
N LEU A 36 -17.61 -9.31 11.61
CA LEU A 36 -16.83 -8.62 10.58
C LEU A 36 -16.24 -9.62 9.57
N PHE A 37 -15.67 -10.72 10.05
CA PHE A 37 -15.11 -11.75 9.18
C PHE A 37 -16.17 -12.53 8.41
N ALA A 38 -17.33 -12.78 9.01
CA ALA A 38 -18.46 -13.42 8.34
C ALA A 38 -19.09 -12.52 7.26
N SER A 39 -19.01 -11.19 7.43
CA SER A 39 -19.43 -10.24 6.39
C SER A 39 -18.41 -10.14 5.26
N VAL A 40 -17.11 -10.23 5.58
CA VAL A 40 -16.00 -10.32 4.62
C VAL A 40 -16.03 -11.62 3.81
N GLY A 41 -16.29 -12.76 4.45
CA GLY A 41 -16.28 -14.11 3.84
C GLY A 41 -17.55 -14.51 3.08
N ARG A 42 -18.61 -13.68 3.06
CA ARG A 42 -19.83 -13.93 2.28
C ARG A 42 -19.92 -12.96 1.10
N GLY A 43 -19.45 -13.38 -0.08
CA GLY A 43 -19.55 -12.60 -1.33
C GLY A 43 -18.56 -11.43 -1.40
N GLY A 44 -18.88 -10.38 -2.18
CA GLY A 44 -18.09 -9.15 -2.32
C GLY A 44 -18.01 -8.29 -1.05
N GLY A 45 -17.91 -8.89 0.13
CA GLY A 45 -17.85 -8.20 1.43
C GLY A 45 -16.64 -7.27 1.55
N LEU A 46 -15.49 -7.66 0.98
CA LEU A 46 -14.32 -6.80 0.83
C LEU A 46 -14.57 -5.61 -0.12
N GLU A 47 -15.46 -5.75 -1.10
CA GLU A 47 -15.83 -4.66 -2.02
C GLU A 47 -16.70 -3.59 -1.35
N ARG A 48 -17.32 -3.91 -0.20
CA ARG A 48 -18.13 -2.98 0.58
C ARG A 48 -17.33 -2.16 1.59
N TYR A 49 -16.06 -2.49 1.78
CA TYR A 49 -15.17 -1.70 2.61
C TYR A 49 -14.42 -0.75 1.68
N ASP A 50 -14.98 0.46 1.50
CA ASP A 50 -14.51 1.43 0.52
C ASP A 50 -12.99 1.61 0.61
N GLU A 51 -12.42 1.66 1.81
CA GLU A 51 -10.98 1.85 2.01
C GLU A 51 -10.13 0.64 1.59
N PHE A 52 -10.64 -0.59 1.77
CA PHE A 52 -9.99 -1.81 1.28
C PHE A 52 -10.11 -1.90 -0.23
N HIS A 53 -11.32 -1.73 -0.77
CA HIS A 53 -11.57 -1.74 -2.21
C HIS A 53 -10.72 -0.67 -2.93
N ASN A 54 -10.59 0.52 -2.35
CA ASN A 54 -9.87 1.63 -2.95
C ASN A 54 -8.35 1.42 -3.05
N THR A 55 -7.78 0.50 -2.28
CA THR A 55 -6.31 0.32 -2.20
C THR A 55 -5.85 -1.07 -2.59
N TYR A 56 -6.59 -2.13 -2.21
CA TYR A 56 -6.27 -3.50 -2.58
C TYR A 56 -6.29 -3.71 -4.10
N TYR A 57 -7.30 -3.15 -4.79
CA TYR A 57 -7.40 -3.24 -6.25
C TYR A 57 -6.40 -2.35 -7.01
N LEU A 58 -5.47 -1.70 -6.31
CA LEU A 58 -4.32 -1.04 -6.93
C LEU A 58 -3.08 -1.95 -6.98
N LEU A 59 -3.03 -3.02 -6.17
CA LEU A 59 -1.98 -4.04 -6.27
C LEU A 59 -1.96 -4.63 -7.69
N PRO A 60 -0.82 -5.09 -8.21
CA PRO A 60 -0.74 -5.67 -9.54
C PRO A 60 -1.59 -6.95 -9.62
N ASP A 61 -2.46 -7.07 -10.64
CA ASP A 61 -3.19 -8.32 -10.97
C ASP A 61 -2.39 -9.23 -11.91
N ASP A 62 -1.50 -8.64 -12.70
CA ASP A 62 -0.54 -9.34 -13.56
C ASP A 62 0.88 -9.06 -13.10
N VAL A 63 1.30 -9.84 -12.09
CA VAL A 63 2.69 -9.86 -11.63
C VAL A 63 3.59 -10.43 -12.73
N ASP A 64 4.85 -9.97 -12.83
CA ASP A 64 5.85 -10.61 -13.70
C ASP A 64 5.81 -12.14 -13.46
N GLY A 65 5.95 -12.96 -14.50
CA GLY A 65 5.84 -14.42 -14.38
C GLY A 65 6.85 -15.04 -13.40
N ASP A 66 7.87 -14.27 -12.99
CA ASP A 66 8.83 -14.63 -11.95
C ASP A 66 8.43 -14.20 -10.52
N ASP A 67 7.47 -13.29 -10.37
CA ASP A 67 6.96 -12.76 -9.11
C ASP A 67 5.84 -13.64 -8.54
N LEU A 68 5.97 -13.98 -7.26
CA LEU A 68 4.95 -14.68 -6.48
C LEU A 68 4.36 -13.74 -5.43
N PHE A 69 3.04 -13.54 -5.46
CA PHE A 69 2.33 -12.83 -4.39
C PHE A 69 2.32 -13.68 -3.12
N LEU A 70 2.84 -13.12 -2.02
CA LEU A 70 2.92 -13.78 -0.72
C LEU A 70 1.75 -13.40 0.20
N GLY A 71 1.21 -12.19 0.04
CA GLY A 71 0.10 -11.71 0.85
C GLY A 71 0.02 -10.19 0.90
N CYS A 72 -0.96 -9.69 1.66
CA CYS A 72 -1.15 -8.27 1.89
C CYS A 72 -1.43 -7.96 3.36
N SER A 73 -1.11 -6.73 3.77
CA SER A 73 -1.52 -6.13 5.03
C SER A 73 -2.36 -4.90 4.75
N VAL A 74 -3.28 -4.58 5.67
CA VAL A 74 -4.09 -3.36 5.62
C VAL A 74 -4.02 -2.75 7.00
N GLU A 75 -3.53 -1.52 7.09
CA GLU A 75 -3.40 -0.82 8.38
C GLU A 75 -3.83 0.64 8.28
N LYS A 76 -4.41 1.16 9.36
CA LYS A 76 -4.58 2.59 9.54
C LYS A 76 -3.37 3.12 10.27
N LEU A 77 -2.65 4.06 9.65
CA LEU A 77 -1.38 4.57 10.17
C LEU A 77 -1.59 5.28 11.50
N ASP A 78 -0.81 4.91 12.51
CA ASP A 78 -0.81 5.56 13.82
C ASP A 78 0.50 6.32 14.09
N CYS A 79 0.68 6.81 15.31
CA CYS A 79 1.87 7.58 15.67
C CYS A 79 3.19 6.82 15.52
N ARG A 80 3.18 5.48 15.52
CA ARG A 80 4.38 4.65 15.33
C ARG A 80 4.93 4.82 13.91
N TYR A 81 4.06 4.98 12.91
CA TYR A 81 4.48 5.26 11.53
C TYR A 81 5.33 6.54 11.46
N ALA A 82 4.84 7.62 12.08
CA ALA A 82 5.55 8.89 12.14
C ALA A 82 6.86 8.77 12.93
N GLN A 83 6.87 8.03 14.04
CA GLN A 83 8.06 7.81 14.86
C GLN A 83 9.18 7.12 14.07
N GLN A 84 8.87 6.06 13.31
CA GLN A 84 9.83 5.34 12.47
C GLN A 84 10.49 6.26 11.42
N ARG A 85 9.75 7.27 10.97
CA ARG A 85 10.20 8.29 10.00
C ARG A 85 10.71 9.56 10.66
N LYS A 86 11.16 9.46 11.91
CA LYS A 86 11.74 10.56 12.71
C LYS A 86 10.85 11.79 12.75
N TYR A 87 9.53 11.58 12.74
CA TYR A 87 8.54 12.64 12.80
C TYR A 87 8.65 13.67 11.67
N ALA A 88 9.10 13.25 10.48
CA ALA A 88 9.07 14.09 9.29
C ALA A 88 7.66 14.66 9.05
N ALA A 89 7.57 15.88 8.51
CA ALA A 89 6.28 16.58 8.37
C ALA A 89 5.28 15.79 7.52
N TRP A 90 5.73 15.20 6.41
CA TRP A 90 4.92 14.32 5.57
C TRP A 90 4.46 13.07 6.34
N ALA A 91 5.35 12.44 7.13
CA ALA A 91 5.02 11.23 7.87
C ALA A 91 4.00 11.48 8.98
N LYS A 92 4.04 12.67 9.62
CA LYS A 92 2.99 13.09 10.56
C LYS A 92 1.65 13.29 9.84
N ALA A 93 1.67 13.90 8.66
CA ALA A 93 0.47 14.16 7.88
C ALA A 93 -0.19 12.87 7.35
N MET A 94 0.58 11.77 7.23
CA MET A 94 0.05 10.45 6.86
C MET A 94 -0.64 9.72 8.03
N VAL A 95 -0.48 10.15 9.29
CA VAL A 95 -1.15 9.53 10.43
C VAL A 95 -2.67 9.67 10.27
N GLY A 96 -3.39 8.55 10.45
CA GLY A 96 -4.83 8.47 10.28
C GLY A 96 -5.28 8.06 8.87
N HIS A 97 -4.36 7.99 7.90
CA HIS A 97 -4.62 7.44 6.57
C HIS A 97 -4.47 5.92 6.53
N TRP A 98 -5.11 5.29 5.54
CA TRP A 98 -5.00 3.85 5.32
C TRP A 98 -3.81 3.52 4.42
N CYS A 99 -3.15 2.41 4.72
CA CYS A 99 -2.05 1.84 3.96
C CYS A 99 -2.36 0.37 3.65
N VAL A 100 -2.14 -0.04 2.40
CA VAL A 100 -2.08 -1.45 2.01
C VAL A 100 -0.65 -1.82 1.66
N GLY A 101 -0.11 -2.81 2.37
CA GLY A 101 1.15 -3.46 2.02
C GLY A 101 0.89 -4.67 1.13
N GLY A 102 1.55 -4.76 -0.02
CA GLY A 102 1.64 -5.98 -0.83
C GLY A 102 3.04 -6.57 -0.75
N TYR A 103 3.13 -7.88 -0.59
CA TYR A 103 4.40 -8.59 -0.40
C TYR A 103 4.61 -9.62 -1.50
N PHE A 104 5.77 -9.58 -2.14
CA PHE A 104 6.07 -10.38 -3.33
C PHE A 104 7.47 -10.99 -3.24
N LEU A 105 7.64 -12.12 -3.92
CA LEU A 105 8.92 -12.80 -4.08
C LEU A 105 9.19 -13.08 -5.55
N SER A 106 10.15 -12.37 -6.13
CA SER A 106 10.75 -12.75 -7.41
C SER A 106 11.71 -13.92 -7.16
N ARG A 107 11.57 -15.01 -7.90
CA ARG A 107 12.49 -16.15 -7.76
C ARG A 107 13.92 -15.78 -8.17
N SER A 108 14.06 -14.86 -9.12
CA SER A 108 15.37 -14.43 -9.64
C SER A 108 15.93 -13.17 -8.95
N LYS A 109 15.07 -12.29 -8.43
CA LYS A 109 15.47 -10.96 -7.91
C LYS A 109 15.17 -10.76 -6.42
N GLY A 110 14.52 -11.73 -5.78
CA GLY A 110 14.27 -11.75 -4.35
C GLY A 110 13.00 -11.01 -3.93
N PHE A 111 12.94 -10.70 -2.63
CA PHE A 111 11.76 -10.09 -2.02
C PHE A 111 11.61 -8.62 -2.39
N TRP A 112 10.38 -8.21 -2.64
CA TRP A 112 10.00 -6.80 -2.75
C TRP A 112 8.62 -6.57 -2.16
N GLU A 113 8.38 -5.33 -1.73
CA GLU A 113 7.11 -4.92 -1.16
C GLU A 113 6.62 -3.61 -1.77
N VAL A 114 5.32 -3.38 -1.71
CA VAL A 114 4.68 -2.11 -2.10
C VAL A 114 3.75 -1.63 -1.00
N GLY A 115 3.89 -0.38 -0.60
CA GLY A 115 2.93 0.33 0.23
C GLY A 115 2.06 1.25 -0.60
N ILE A 116 0.74 1.13 -0.49
CA ILE A 116 -0.25 1.98 -1.15
C ILE A 116 -0.99 2.79 -0.08
N PHE A 117 -0.78 4.09 -0.08
CA PHE A 117 -1.36 5.01 0.90
C PHE A 117 -2.53 5.75 0.28
N ASP A 118 -3.72 5.63 0.87
CA ASP A 118 -4.90 6.40 0.48
C ASP A 118 -4.99 7.71 1.27
N LEU A 119 -4.72 8.82 0.59
CA LEU A 119 -4.72 10.16 1.17
C LEU A 119 -6.09 10.85 1.11
N LEU A 120 -7.16 10.12 0.82
CA LEU A 120 -8.55 10.57 0.75
C LEU A 120 -8.90 11.45 -0.46
N THR A 121 -8.02 12.38 -0.81
CA THR A 121 -8.24 13.31 -1.93
C THR A 121 -6.94 13.63 -2.68
N PRO A 122 -7.01 14.02 -3.96
CA PRO A 122 -5.85 14.50 -4.69
C PRO A 122 -5.21 15.75 -4.07
N THR A 123 -6.03 16.61 -3.45
CA THR A 123 -5.52 17.78 -2.71
C THR A 123 -4.68 17.39 -1.52
N SER A 124 -5.13 16.41 -0.73
CA SER A 124 -4.35 15.85 0.38
C SER A 124 -3.07 15.20 -0.12
N GLN A 125 -3.14 14.45 -1.22
CA GLN A 125 -1.96 13.89 -1.87
C GLN A 125 -0.96 14.99 -2.23
N GLY A 126 -1.34 16.00 -2.99
CA GLY A 126 -0.42 17.05 -3.43
C GLY A 126 0.17 17.86 -2.25
N ASN A 127 -0.59 18.04 -1.16
CA ASN A 127 -0.04 18.64 0.04
C ASN A 127 0.98 17.73 0.74
N ILE A 128 0.71 16.43 0.86
CA ILE A 128 1.59 15.51 1.59
C ILE A 128 2.78 15.09 0.74
N TYR A 129 2.55 14.56 -0.45
CA TYR A 129 3.58 14.02 -1.33
C TYR A 129 4.30 15.13 -2.12
N ASP A 130 3.59 15.85 -2.99
CA ASP A 130 4.23 16.84 -3.88
C ASP A 130 4.85 18.03 -3.10
N THR A 131 4.34 18.33 -1.90
CA THR A 131 4.83 19.46 -1.11
C THR A 131 5.70 19.05 0.07
N LEU A 132 5.21 18.24 1.03
CA LEU A 132 5.98 17.91 2.24
C LEU A 132 7.06 16.86 1.98
N TYR A 133 6.74 15.80 1.25
CA TYR A 133 7.67 14.72 0.95
C TYR A 133 8.74 15.18 -0.06
N ALA A 134 8.33 15.72 -1.21
CA ALA A 134 9.26 16.14 -2.28
C ALA A 134 10.32 17.15 -1.79
N LYS A 135 9.97 18.07 -0.87
CA LYS A 135 10.94 18.98 -0.22
C LYS A 135 12.02 18.23 0.56
N THR A 136 11.65 17.14 1.21
CA THR A 136 12.52 16.33 2.06
C THR A 136 13.49 15.47 1.24
N VAL A 137 13.05 14.99 0.08
CA VAL A 137 13.83 14.10 -0.81
C VAL A 137 14.45 14.82 -2.02
N SER A 138 14.47 16.16 -1.99
CA SER A 138 14.77 17.10 -3.08
C SER A 138 16.21 17.09 -3.62
N ASN A 139 16.87 15.94 -3.73
CA ASN A 139 18.03 15.79 -4.58
C ASN A 139 17.56 15.51 -6.02
N PRO A 140 17.87 16.35 -7.03
CA PRO A 140 17.45 16.14 -8.42
C PRO A 140 17.79 14.76 -8.99
N VAL A 141 18.83 14.10 -8.45
CA VAL A 141 19.29 12.77 -8.86
C VAL A 141 18.32 11.64 -8.46
N SER A 142 17.41 11.89 -7.49
CA SER A 142 16.40 10.91 -7.07
C SER A 142 15.14 10.92 -7.94
N ARG A 143 14.98 11.87 -8.88
CA ARG A 143 13.74 11.98 -9.66
C ARG A 143 13.69 10.92 -10.75
N GLN A 144 12.57 10.21 -10.84
CA GLN A 144 12.29 9.22 -11.86
C GLN A 144 10.89 9.45 -12.43
N TYR A 145 10.67 9.15 -13.69
CA TYR A 145 9.33 9.18 -14.27
C TYR A 145 8.77 7.76 -14.31
N VAL A 146 7.53 7.62 -13.87
CA VAL A 146 6.78 6.36 -13.79
C VAL A 146 5.37 6.71 -14.25
N TYR A 147 4.79 6.02 -15.24
CA TYR A 147 3.45 6.38 -15.75
C TYR A 147 3.25 7.86 -16.10
N GLY A 148 4.30 8.56 -16.53
CA GLY A 148 4.24 10.00 -16.81
C GLY A 148 4.07 10.90 -15.56
N VAL A 149 4.06 10.35 -14.35
CA VAL A 149 4.16 11.11 -13.09
C VAL A 149 5.59 11.15 -12.59
N GLN A 150 5.93 12.20 -11.82
CA GLN A 150 7.24 12.31 -11.19
C GLN A 150 7.25 11.52 -9.89
N GLY A 151 8.11 10.50 -9.85
CA GLY A 151 8.46 9.76 -8.65
C GLY A 151 9.83 10.15 -8.07
N HIS A 152 10.11 9.55 -6.92
CA HIS A 152 11.33 9.74 -6.12
C HIS A 152 11.93 8.38 -5.76
N PHE A 153 13.09 8.09 -6.33
CA PHE A 153 13.92 6.94 -6.03
C PHE A 153 14.94 7.29 -4.94
N VAL A 154 14.74 6.76 -3.74
CA VAL A 154 15.53 7.08 -2.56
C VAL A 154 16.26 5.87 -2.03
N LYS A 155 17.46 6.09 -1.49
CA LYS A 155 18.20 5.07 -0.76
C LYS A 155 17.78 5.14 0.71
N LEU A 156 17.25 4.04 1.25
CA LEU A 156 16.80 3.97 2.64
C LEU A 156 17.97 3.66 3.58
N SER A 157 18.43 2.41 3.59
CA SER A 157 19.55 1.91 4.40
C SER A 157 20.23 0.73 3.70
N GLY A 158 21.54 0.54 3.90
CA GLY A 158 22.25 -0.57 3.26
C GLY A 158 22.14 -0.54 1.72
N ALA A 159 21.68 -1.64 1.12
CA ALA A 159 21.36 -1.77 -0.30
C ALA A 159 19.85 -1.57 -0.60
N LEU A 160 19.05 -1.19 0.40
CA LEU A 160 17.62 -1.02 0.25
C LEU A 160 17.28 0.30 -0.45
N HIS A 161 16.50 0.19 -1.52
CA HIS A 161 16.01 1.30 -2.30
C HIS A 161 14.47 1.34 -2.29
N GLU A 162 13.93 2.55 -2.43
CA GLU A 162 12.50 2.80 -2.46
C GLU A 162 12.15 3.73 -3.63
N LEU A 163 11.21 3.31 -4.48
CA LEU A 163 10.59 4.15 -5.49
C LEU A 163 9.23 4.62 -4.97
N ASN A 164 9.09 5.92 -4.77
CA ASN A 164 7.83 6.54 -4.36
C ASN A 164 7.22 7.31 -5.52
N PHE A 165 5.91 7.25 -5.72
CA PHE A 165 5.22 8.05 -6.72
C PHE A 165 3.77 8.31 -6.32
N GLY A 166 3.29 9.51 -6.63
CA GLY A 166 1.92 9.91 -6.37
C GLY A 166 1.05 9.72 -7.61
N PHE A 167 -0.17 9.21 -7.43
CA PHE A 167 -1.18 9.13 -8.49
C PHE A 167 -2.56 9.42 -7.90
N ASP A 168 -3.25 10.44 -8.41
CA ASP A 168 -4.54 10.89 -7.89
C ASP A 168 -4.50 11.11 -6.36
N ARG A 169 -5.35 10.45 -5.57
CA ARG A 169 -5.34 10.50 -4.09
C ARG A 169 -4.33 9.56 -3.43
N TYR A 170 -3.56 8.79 -4.20
CA TYR A 170 -2.69 7.73 -3.70
C TYR A 170 -1.22 8.12 -3.72
N VAL A 171 -0.46 7.51 -2.81
CA VAL A 171 1.00 7.43 -2.89
C VAL A 171 1.38 5.96 -2.87
N CYS A 172 2.22 5.55 -3.80
CA CYS A 172 2.80 4.22 -3.83
C CYS A 172 4.29 4.29 -3.47
N ALA A 173 4.76 3.30 -2.72
CA ALA A 173 6.14 3.14 -2.31
C ALA A 173 6.57 1.68 -2.54
N ILE A 174 7.41 1.44 -3.55
CA ILE A 174 7.95 0.11 -3.84
C ILE A 174 9.33 0.02 -3.19
N VAL A 175 9.59 -1.01 -2.40
CA VAL A 175 10.84 -1.21 -1.65
C VAL A 175 11.45 -2.56 -2.00
N ALA A 176 12.76 -2.58 -2.26
CA ALA A 176 13.52 -3.81 -2.53
C ALA A 176 15.03 -3.59 -2.31
N GLU A 177 15.78 -4.69 -2.17
CA GLU A 177 17.24 -4.66 -1.96
C GLU A 177 18.05 -4.98 -3.23
N GLY A 178 17.45 -5.69 -4.20
CA GLY A 178 18.16 -6.25 -5.36
C GLY A 178 17.61 -5.87 -6.74
N LEU A 179 16.63 -4.95 -6.79
CA LEU A 179 16.00 -4.54 -8.04
C LEU A 179 16.79 -3.44 -8.74
N THR A 180 16.92 -3.54 -10.06
CA THR A 180 17.42 -2.44 -10.90
C THR A 180 16.34 -1.36 -11.02
N LEU A 181 16.72 -0.14 -11.45
CA LEU A 181 15.73 0.92 -11.68
C LEU A 181 14.63 0.50 -12.68
N GLU A 182 14.99 -0.24 -13.72
CA GLU A 182 14.04 -0.78 -14.70
C GLU A 182 13.03 -1.73 -14.04
N ASP A 183 13.50 -2.57 -13.12
CA ASP A 183 12.64 -3.49 -12.36
C ASP A 183 11.63 -2.78 -11.47
N TYR A 184 12.01 -1.63 -10.89
CA TYR A 184 11.10 -0.78 -10.12
C TYR A 184 10.04 -0.14 -11.01
N ILE A 185 10.44 0.35 -12.19
CA ILE A 185 9.53 0.99 -13.14
C ILE A 185 8.54 -0.04 -13.68
N ASP A 186 8.98 -1.22 -14.13
CA ASP A 186 8.08 -2.28 -14.62
C ASP A 186 7.04 -2.69 -13.57
N ARG A 187 7.45 -2.88 -12.31
CA ARG A 187 6.52 -3.19 -11.21
C ARG A 187 5.54 -2.06 -10.93
N ALA A 188 6.05 -0.82 -10.92
CA ALA A 188 5.19 0.34 -10.76
C ALA A 188 4.18 0.44 -11.91
N GLU A 189 4.60 0.10 -13.14
CA GLU A 189 3.79 0.11 -14.35
C GLU A 189 2.83 -1.09 -14.52
N ARG A 190 2.82 -2.00 -13.55
CA ARG A 190 1.82 -3.09 -13.43
C ARG A 190 0.74 -2.81 -12.39
N MET A 191 0.88 -1.73 -11.62
CA MET A 191 -0.11 -1.34 -10.61
C MET A 191 -1.45 -0.97 -11.28
N GLN A 192 -2.55 -1.42 -10.68
CA GLN A 192 -3.88 -1.38 -11.29
C GLN A 192 -4.61 -0.03 -11.15
N PHE A 193 -3.97 1.08 -11.51
CA PHE A 193 -4.59 2.42 -11.40
C PHE A 193 -5.82 2.63 -12.30
N ALA A 194 -6.00 1.80 -13.33
CA ALA A 194 -7.13 1.85 -14.26
C ALA A 194 -8.32 0.94 -13.88
N ARG A 195 -8.13 -0.05 -13.00
CA ARG A 195 -9.14 -1.06 -12.65
C ARG A 195 -9.81 -0.84 -11.29
N GLY A 196 -9.12 -0.23 -10.33
CA GLY A 196 -9.77 0.19 -9.08
C GLY A 196 -10.70 1.36 -9.35
N GLY A 197 -12.03 1.17 -9.28
CA GLY A 197 -13.09 2.21 -9.12
C GLY A 197 -13.17 3.44 -10.05
N TYR A 198 -12.15 3.77 -10.85
CA TYR A 198 -11.92 5.12 -11.39
C TYR A 198 -11.84 5.16 -12.92
N LYS A 199 -12.46 4.19 -13.58
CA LYS A 199 -12.69 4.18 -15.04
C LYS A 199 -13.37 5.47 -15.54
N SER A 200 -14.04 6.22 -14.67
CA SER A 200 -14.73 7.48 -14.99
C SER A 200 -13.90 8.76 -14.80
N LEU A 201 -12.73 8.71 -14.15
CA LEU A 201 -11.84 9.89 -13.98
C LEU A 201 -10.75 9.96 -15.05
N LEU A 202 -10.44 8.84 -15.70
CA LEU A 202 -9.58 8.79 -16.87
C LEU A 202 -10.38 9.21 -18.10
N GLY A 203 -10.59 10.51 -18.24
CA GLY A 203 -11.09 11.12 -19.47
C GLY A 203 -10.16 10.82 -20.65
N GLY A 204 -10.34 9.66 -21.28
CA GLY A 204 -9.89 9.35 -22.63
C GLY A 204 -8.39 9.30 -22.90
N VAL A 205 -7.51 9.44 -21.90
CA VAL A 205 -6.05 9.35 -22.12
C VAL A 205 -5.51 8.18 -21.31
N VAL A 206 -5.48 7.02 -21.96
CA VAL A 206 -4.60 5.91 -21.59
C VAL A 206 -3.37 6.04 -22.48
N PRO A 207 -2.17 6.36 -21.96
CA PRO A 207 -0.96 5.99 -22.67
C PRO A 207 -0.78 4.47 -22.53
N ILE A 208 -0.54 3.84 -23.67
CA ILE A 208 -0.19 2.43 -23.84
C ILE A 208 1.11 2.14 -23.11
#